data_AF-A0A0Q8GAH2-F1
#
_entry.id   AF-A0A0Q8GAH2-F1
#
_cell.length_a   1.000
_cell.length_b   1.000
_cell.length_c   1.000
_cell.angle_alpha   90.00
_cell.angle_beta   90.00
_cell.angle_gamma   90.00
#
_symmetry.space_group_name_H-M   'P 1'
#
loop_
_entity.id
_entity.type
_entity.pdbx_description
1 polymer ?
#
loop_
_entity_poly.entity_id
_entity_poly.type
_entity_poly.pdbx_seq_one_letter_code
_entity_poly.pdbx_strand_id
1 'polypeptide(L)'
;MRLHSFISDNLDAILIDWVAFAGEQSHAAVNLDRVALLDRGRLILEEIVTDMGRPQDDEERQAKSEGNSATASTATDLRSRSRARQRER
;
A
#
# COMPACT_ATOMS: atom_id res chain seq x y z
N MET A 1 -6.40 4.09 19.15
CA MET A 1 -6.56 3.33 17.89
C MET A 1 -5.20 3.10 17.26
N ARG A 2 -4.96 1.90 16.69
CA ARG A 2 -3.84 1.67 15.78
C ARG A 2 -4.32 1.83 14.33
N LEU A 3 -3.45 2.31 13.44
CA LEU A 3 -3.83 2.61 12.04
C LEU A 3 -4.33 1.36 11.29
N HIS A 4 -3.68 0.21 11.46
CA HIS A 4 -4.13 -1.04 10.82
C HIS A 4 -5.55 -1.45 11.25
N SER A 5 -5.90 -1.24 12.53
CA SER A 5 -7.25 -1.51 13.04
C SER A 5 -8.26 -0.56 12.38
N PHE A 6 -7.92 0.73 12.29
CA PHE A 6 -8.77 1.72 11.61
C PHE A 6 -9.03 1.35 10.14
N ILE A 7 -7.98 0.96 9.40
CA ILE A 7 -8.11 0.59 8.00
C ILE A 7 -8.97 -0.68 7.87
N SER A 8 -8.75 -1.70 8.70
CA SER A 8 -9.54 -2.92 8.69
C SER A 8 -11.02 -2.66 9.01
N ASP A 9 -11.32 -1.84 10.00
CA ASP A 9 -12.69 -1.54 10.45
C ASP A 9 -13.47 -0.69 9.42
N ASN A 10 -12.77 0.03 8.54
CA ASN A 10 -13.36 0.96 7.57
C ASN A 10 -13.02 0.58 6.12
N LEU A 11 -12.59 -0.65 5.88
CA LEU A 11 -12.00 -1.07 4.60
C LEU A 11 -12.94 -0.82 3.41
N ASP A 12 -14.22 -1.17 3.52
CA ASP A 12 -15.20 -0.97 2.45
C ASP A 12 -15.46 0.52 2.17
N ALA A 13 -15.54 1.35 3.21
CA ALA A 13 -15.74 2.79 3.06
C ALA A 13 -14.54 3.45 2.37
N ILE A 14 -13.33 3.10 2.80
CA ILE A 14 -12.08 3.59 2.19
C ILE A 14 -12.01 3.19 0.72
N LEU A 15 -12.39 1.95 0.37
CA LEU A 15 -12.38 1.47 -1.01
C LEU A 15 -13.39 2.21 -1.89
N ILE A 16 -14.61 2.42 -1.40
CA ILE A 16 -15.65 3.14 -2.16
C ILE A 16 -15.19 4.56 -2.48
N ASP A 17 -14.65 5.27 -1.48
CA ASP A 17 -14.16 6.64 -1.65
C ASP A 17 -12.95 6.69 -2.58
N TRP A 18 -12.00 5.76 -2.42
CA TRP A 18 -10.83 5.67 -3.29
C TRP A 18 -11.18 5.42 -4.76
N VAL A 19 -12.16 4.55 -5.02
CA VAL A 19 -12.62 4.26 -6.38
C VAL A 19 -13.43 5.41 -6.97
N ALA A 20 -14.24 6.11 -6.17
CA ALA A 20 -14.91 7.33 -6.60
C ALA A 20 -13.88 8.40 -7.02
N PHE A 21 -12.88 8.64 -6.16
CA PHE A 21 -11.77 9.54 -6.45
C PHE A 21 -10.98 9.13 -7.70
N ALA A 22 -10.68 7.84 -7.87
CA ALA A 22 -9.98 7.35 -9.06
C ALA A 22 -10.77 7.61 -10.35
N GLY A 23 -12.10 7.53 -10.29
CA GLY A 23 -12.99 7.87 -11.41
C GLY A 23 -12.98 9.35 -11.78
N GLU A 24 -12.72 10.24 -10.82
CA GLU A 24 -12.63 11.69 -11.04
C GLU A 24 -11.28 12.11 -11.66
N GLN A 25 -10.25 11.27 -11.54
CA GLN A 25 -8.90 11.58 -12.00
C GLN A 25 -8.68 11.23 -13.49
N SER A 26 -9.17 12.13 -14.36
CA SER A 26 -8.75 12.32 -15.78
C SER A 26 -9.10 11.20 -16.80
N HIS A 27 -8.91 11.54 -18.08
CA HIS A 27 -9.28 10.82 -19.30
C HIS A 27 -8.86 9.33 -19.37
N ALA A 28 -7.91 8.90 -18.53
CA ALA A 28 -7.46 7.51 -18.40
C ALA A 28 -8.44 6.64 -17.61
N ALA A 29 -9.28 7.23 -16.77
CA ALA A 29 -10.28 6.53 -15.98
C ALA A 29 -11.48 6.02 -16.79
N VAL A 30 -11.63 6.48 -18.05
CA VAL A 30 -12.72 6.08 -18.96
C VAL A 30 -12.81 4.57 -19.17
N ASN A 31 -11.69 3.85 -19.05
CA ASN A 31 -11.62 2.40 -19.20
C ASN A 31 -11.36 1.64 -17.89
N LEU A 32 -11.42 2.31 -16.74
CA LEU A 32 -11.20 1.63 -15.46
C LEU A 32 -12.46 0.85 -15.08
N ASP A 33 -12.34 -0.48 -15.09
CA ASP A 33 -13.36 -1.36 -14.53
C ASP A 33 -13.44 -1.16 -13.01
N ARG A 34 -14.56 -0.59 -12.55
CA ARG A 34 -14.86 -0.34 -11.14
C ARG A 34 -14.73 -1.61 -10.29
N VAL A 35 -15.13 -2.77 -10.83
CA VAL A 35 -15.06 -4.04 -10.11
C VAL A 35 -13.60 -4.45 -9.93
N ALA A 36 -12.81 -4.40 -11.00
CA ALA A 36 -11.38 -4.69 -10.94
C ALA A 36 -10.62 -3.75 -10.00
N LEU A 37 -10.99 -2.46 -9.95
CA LEU A 37 -10.42 -1.49 -9.02
C LEU A 37 -10.73 -1.83 -7.55
N LEU A 38 -11.98 -2.17 -7.25
CA LEU A 38 -12.38 -2.55 -5.89
C LEU A 38 -11.65 -3.82 -5.43
N ASP A 39 -11.59 -4.84 -6.29
CA ASP A 39 -10.91 -6.10 -6.00
C ASP A 39 -9.41 -5.89 -5.77
N ARG A 40 -8.74 -5.16 -6.68
CA ARG A 40 -7.32 -4.88 -6.55
C ARG A 40 -7.00 -3.97 -5.37
N GLY A 41 -7.82 -2.96 -5.13
CA GLY A 41 -7.69 -2.05 -3.99
C GLY A 41 -7.82 -2.80 -2.67
N ARG A 42 -8.76 -3.75 -2.57
CA ARG A 42 -8.92 -4.62 -1.40
C ARG A 42 -7.65 -5.40 -1.11
N LEU A 43 -7.11 -6.10 -2.11
CA LEU A 43 -5.86 -6.87 -1.94
C LEU A 43 -4.70 -6.00 -1.45
N ILE A 44 -4.57 -4.77 -1.97
CA ILE A 44 -3.52 -3.84 -1.54
C ILE A 44 -3.73 -3.42 -0.07
N LEU A 45 -4.95 -3.05 0.32
CA LEU A 45 -5.23 -2.61 1.69
C LEU A 45 -5.10 -3.76 2.70
N GLU A 46 -5.53 -4.97 2.35
CA GLU A 46 -5.39 -6.15 3.20
C GLU A 46 -3.91 -6.51 3.42
N GLU A 47 -3.08 -6.43 2.39
CA GLU A 47 -1.63 -6.62 2.50
C GLU A 47 -1.01 -5.56 3.42
N ILE A 48 -1.40 -4.28 3.26
CA ILE A 48 -0.93 -3.18 4.10
C ILE A 48 -1.34 -3.38 5.57
N VAL A 49 -2.60 -3.75 5.83
CA VAL A 49 -3.10 -4.02 7.19
C VAL A 49 -2.32 -5.17 7.82
N THR A 50 -2.08 -6.23 7.06
CA THR A 50 -1.33 -7.41 7.52
C THR A 50 0.13 -7.05 7.85
N ASP A 51 0.81 -6.33 6.96
CA ASP A 51 2.19 -5.87 7.18
C ASP A 51 2.31 -4.90 8.36
N MET A 52 1.35 -3.98 8.54
CA MET A 52 1.31 -3.07 9.68
C MET A 52 0.95 -3.75 11.02
N GLY A 53 0.28 -4.89 10.96
CA GLY A 53 -0.08 -5.69 12.14
C GLY A 53 1.05 -6.61 12.62
N ARG A 54 2.06 -6.86 11.77
CA ARG A 54 3.15 -7.79 12.06
C ARG A 54 4.05 -7.21 13.17
N PRO A 55 4.35 -7.98 14.24
CA PRO A 55 5.42 -7.63 15.17
C PRO A 55 6.74 -7.51 14.40
N GLN A 56 7.54 -6.50 14.72
CA GLN A 56 8.87 -6.31 14.14
C GLN A 56 9.87 -6.07 15.26
N ASP A 57 11.01 -6.75 15.20
CA ASP A 57 12.16 -6.45 16.05
C ASP A 57 12.93 -5.21 15.56
N ASP A 58 13.94 -4.78 16.31
CA ASP A 58 14.73 -3.59 15.98
C ASP A 58 15.49 -3.73 14.65
N GLU A 59 15.98 -4.92 14.33
CA GLU A 59 16.72 -5.22 13.11
C GLU A 59 15.79 -5.22 11.89
N GLU A 60 14.61 -5.83 12.01
CA GLU A 60 13.57 -5.87 10.99
C GLU A 60 13.04 -4.46 10.66
N ARG A 61 12.85 -3.62 11.69
CA ARG A 61 12.45 -2.22 11.48
C ARG A 61 13.55 -1.43 10.76
N GLN A 62 14.80 -1.59 11.17
CA GLN A 62 15.93 -0.90 10.54
C GLN A 62 16.08 -1.32 9.08
N ALA A 63 16.06 -2.62 8.80
CA ALA A 63 16.10 -3.15 7.45
C ALA A 63 14.93 -2.61 6.61
N LYS A 64 13.71 -2.54 7.15
CA LYS A 64 12.56 -1.96 6.43
C LYS A 64 12.74 -0.48 6.11
N SER A 65 13.24 0.33 7.04
CA SER A 65 13.54 1.75 6.83
C SER A 65 14.58 1.97 5.73
N GLU A 66 15.61 1.13 5.69
CA GLU A 66 16.68 1.15 4.68
C GLU A 66 16.27 0.54 3.33
N GLY A 67 15.09 -0.05 3.22
CA GLY A 67 14.65 -0.79 2.03
C GLY A 67 15.41 -2.10 1.81
N ASN A 68 15.82 -2.74 2.90
CA ASN A 68 16.50 -4.03 3.03
C ASN A 68 15.57 -5.13 3.59
N SER A 69 14.28 -4.86 3.75
CA SER A 69 13.35 -5.85 4.32
C SER A 69 13.29 -7.11 3.44
N ALA A 70 13.36 -8.28 4.07
CA ALA A 70 13.22 -9.57 3.38
C ALA A 70 11.84 -9.76 2.71
N THR A 71 10.83 -9.02 3.15
CA THR A 71 9.49 -9.00 2.54
C THR A 71 9.30 -7.86 1.53
N ALA A 72 10.33 -7.06 1.24
CA ALA A 72 10.22 -6.07 0.18
C ALA A 72 9.99 -6.75 -1.18
N SER A 73 8.99 -6.29 -1.93
CA SER A 73 8.72 -6.82 -3.27
C SER A 73 9.97 -6.70 -4.16
N THR A 74 10.39 -7.81 -4.75
CA THR A 74 11.52 -7.89 -5.69
C THR A 74 11.15 -7.49 -7.11
N ALA A 75 9.88 -7.13 -7.34
CA ALA A 75 9.38 -6.73 -8.65
C ALA A 75 10.05 -5.42 -9.11
N THR A 76 10.83 -5.52 -10.18
CA THR A 76 11.62 -4.43 -10.80
C THR A 76 10.79 -3.18 -11.13
N ASP A 77 9.48 -3.33 -11.40
CA ASP A 77 8.57 -2.25 -11.80
C ASP A 77 7.88 -1.54 -10.63
N LEU A 78 7.81 -2.17 -9.45
CA LEU A 78 7.29 -1.52 -8.27
C LEU A 78 8.42 -0.71 -7.65
N ARG A 79 8.47 0.57 -8.00
CA ARG A 79 9.48 1.55 -7.54
C ARG A 79 9.31 1.89 -6.05
N SER A 80 9.29 0.88 -5.18
CA SER A 80 9.45 1.00 -3.74
C SER A 80 10.93 1.07 -3.37
N ARG A 81 11.74 1.85 -4.11
CA ARG A 81 13.06 2.26 -3.61
C ARG A 81 12.78 3.30 -2.53
N SER A 82 12.88 2.90 -1.26
CA SER A 82 12.75 3.81 -0.13
C SER A 82 13.70 4.99 -0.32
N ARG A 83 13.17 6.21 -0.11
CA ARG A 83 13.90 7.47 -0.28
C ARG A 83 15.12 7.61 0.66
N ALA A 84 15.31 6.68 1.60
CA ALA A 84 16.44 6.64 2.53
C ALA A 84 17.79 6.56 1.80
N ARG A 85 17.91 5.69 0.78
CA ARG A 85 19.14 5.54 -0.03
C ARG A 85 19.40 6.67 -1.01
N GLN A 86 18.40 7.52 -1.26
CA GLN A 86 18.51 8.59 -2.24
C GLN A 86 19.15 9.86 -1.67
N ARG A 87 19.39 9.91 -0.35
CA ARG A 87 20.03 11.03 0.36
C ARG A 87 21.55 10.92 0.46
N GLU A 88 22.15 9.84 -0.02
CA GLU A 88 23.60 9.58 0.04
C GLU A 88 24.32 9.89 -1.29
N ARG A 89 23.70 10.65 -2.21
CA ARG A 89 24.33 11.08 -3.48
C ARG A 89 24.51 12.57 -3.56
#